data_AF-A0A661ANQ6-F1
#
_entry.id   AF-A0A661ANQ6-F1
#
_cell.length_a   1.000
_cell.length_b   1.000
_cell.length_c   1.000
_cell.angle_alpha   90.00
_cell.angle_beta   90.00
_cell.angle_gamma   90.00
#
_symmetry.space_group_name_H-M   'P 1'
#
loop_
_entity.id
_entity.type
_entity.pdbx_description
1 polymer ?
#
loop_
_entity_poly.entity_id
_entity_poly.type
_entity_poly.pdbx_seq_one_letter_code
_entity_poly.pdbx_strand_id
1 'polypeptide(L)'
;VNHPQRELVKSHGIYSKKIEVIMNVAEEKIFSLQKRRRKQKKDFILVYHGTISKRLGIETAIKAVALVKEKIKNLKFYIYGAGEYLEEAIKLTDYLKLNEIVYFSKKFIPVEELPDVLE
;
A
#
# COMPACT_ATOMS: atom_id res chain seq x y z
N VAL A 1 -2.77 18.37 -4.75
CA VAL A 1 -2.68 19.12 -3.47
C VAL A 1 -3.91 18.77 -2.66
N ASN A 2 -3.82 18.46 -1.37
CA ASN A 2 -4.99 18.22 -0.51
C ASN A 2 -5.22 19.39 0.47
N HIS A 3 -6.33 19.39 1.20
CA HIS A 3 -6.64 20.45 2.15
C HIS A 3 -5.55 20.67 3.23
N PRO A 4 -4.95 19.61 3.83
CA PRO A 4 -3.81 19.79 4.73
C PRO A 4 -2.63 20.54 4.11
N GLN A 5 -2.26 20.21 2.87
CA GLN A 5 -1.19 20.90 2.15
C GLN A 5 -1.55 22.36 1.87
N ARG A 6 -2.81 22.67 1.56
CA ARG A 6 -3.29 24.06 1.39
C ARG A 6 -3.12 24.88 2.66
N GLU A 7 -3.51 24.35 3.82
CA GLU A 7 -3.37 25.07 5.09
C GLU A 7 -1.88 25.27 5.46
N LEU A 8 -1.03 24.29 5.16
CA LEU A 8 0.42 24.44 5.33
C LEU A 8 0.98 25.55 4.43
N VAL A 9 0.61 25.60 3.14
CA VAL A 9 1.09 26.66 2.24
C VAL A 9 0.59 28.03 2.67
N LYS A 10 -0.65 28.12 3.18
CA LYS A 10 -1.20 29.34 3.77
C LYS A 10 -0.42 29.80 5.01
N SER A 11 0.00 28.88 5.88
CA SER A 11 0.80 29.22 7.06
C SER A 11 2.18 29.80 6.72
N HIS A 12 2.67 29.59 5.48
CA HIS A 12 3.91 30.18 4.96
C HIS A 12 3.69 31.54 4.27
N GLY A 13 2.51 32.17 4.43
CA GLY A 13 2.24 33.53 3.96
C GLY A 13 1.66 33.63 2.54
N ILE A 14 1.30 32.51 1.91
CA ILE A 14 0.62 32.52 0.61
C ILE A 14 -0.88 32.75 0.82
N TYR A 15 -1.41 33.78 0.17
CA TYR A 15 -2.85 34.11 0.21
C TYR A 15 -3.70 32.95 -0.34
N SER A 16 -4.77 32.61 0.38
CA SER A 16 -5.69 31.53 0.01
C SER A 16 -6.28 31.66 -1.40
N LYS A 17 -6.51 32.88 -1.88
CA LYS A 17 -7.00 33.16 -3.24
C LYS A 17 -6.05 32.72 -4.36
N LYS A 18 -4.78 32.42 -4.03
CA LYS A 18 -3.77 31.90 -4.96
C LYS A 18 -3.65 30.37 -4.90
N ILE A 19 -4.46 29.68 -4.10
CA ILE A 19 -4.35 28.24 -3.85
C ILE A 19 -5.67 27.57 -4.17
N GLU A 20 -5.65 26.69 -5.18
CA GLU A 20 -6.75 25.82 -5.54
C GLU A 20 -6.38 24.35 -5.25
N VAL A 21 -7.34 23.60 -4.70
CA VAL A 21 -7.18 22.17 -4.42
C VAL A 21 -7.76 21.40 -5.59
N ILE A 22 -6.87 20.83 -6.40
CA ILE A 22 -7.24 19.90 -7.47
C ILE A 22 -6.97 18.49 -6.94
N MET A 23 -8.02 17.67 -6.91
CA MET A 23 -7.93 16.28 -6.47
C MET A 23 -7.22 15.44 -7.54
N ASN A 24 -6.23 14.67 -7.10
CA ASN A 24 -5.68 13.62 -7.94
C ASN A 24 -6.70 12.47 -7.98
N VAL A 25 -7.09 12.06 -9.18
CA VAL A 25 -7.98 10.91 -9.41
C VAL A 25 -7.21 9.79 -10.11
N ALA A 26 -7.64 8.55 -9.90
CA ALA A 26 -7.11 7.43 -10.65
C ALA A 26 -7.62 7.46 -12.10
N GLU A 27 -6.81 7.00 -13.04
CA GLU A 27 -7.23 6.92 -14.44
C GLU A 27 -8.25 5.78 -14.61
N GLU A 28 -9.47 6.11 -15.05
CA GLU A 28 -10.57 5.15 -15.16
C GLU A 28 -10.31 4.02 -16.16
N LYS A 29 -9.49 4.27 -17.19
CA LYS A 29 -9.09 3.26 -18.18
C LYS A 29 -8.23 2.16 -17.55
N ILE A 30 -7.43 2.51 -16.54
CA ILE A 30 -6.58 1.59 -15.79
C ILE A 30 -7.40 1.01 -14.63
N PHE A 31 -7.98 1.87 -13.79
CA PHE A 31 -8.73 1.50 -12.60
C PHE A 31 -10.24 1.54 -12.86
N SER A 32 -10.71 0.65 -13.75
CA SER A 32 -12.14 0.52 -14.02
C SER A 32 -12.86 -0.22 -12.89
N LEU A 33 -14.09 0.20 -12.58
CA LEU A 33 -15.00 -0.53 -11.69
C LEU A 33 -15.52 -1.79 -12.39
N GLN A 34 -14.65 -2.78 -12.63
CA GLN A 34 -15.12 -4.06 -13.17
C GLN A 34 -16.04 -4.74 -12.15
N LYS A 35 -17.06 -5.46 -12.64
CA LYS A 35 -17.85 -6.37 -11.80
C LYS A 35 -16.90 -7.45 -11.29
N ARG A 36 -16.35 -7.23 -10.10
CA ARG A 36 -15.48 -8.16 -9.38
C ARG A 36 -16.05 -9.57 -9.53
N ARG A 37 -15.31 -10.46 -10.19
CA ARG A 37 -15.58 -11.89 -10.04
C ARG A 37 -15.30 -12.19 -8.57
N ARG A 38 -16.35 -12.19 -7.74
CA ARG A 38 -16.30 -12.76 -6.39
C ARG A 38 -15.98 -14.24 -6.55
N LYS A 39 -14.71 -14.58 -6.80
CA LYS A 39 -14.19 -15.87 -6.39
C LYS A 39 -14.49 -15.93 -4.89
N GLN A 40 -15.04 -17.04 -4.42
CA GLN A 40 -15.15 -17.30 -2.98
C GLN A 40 -13.72 -17.30 -2.44
N LYS A 41 -13.22 -16.12 -2.03
CA LYS A 41 -11.86 -15.97 -1.56
C LYS A 41 -11.79 -16.68 -0.22
N LYS A 42 -11.15 -17.84 -0.22
CA LYS A 42 -10.81 -18.58 0.99
C LYS A 42 -9.81 -17.80 1.85
N ASP A 43 -9.06 -16.90 1.23
CA ASP A 43 -7.95 -16.16 1.84
C ASP A 43 -8.35 -14.71 2.14
N PHE A 44 -7.88 -14.21 3.28
CA PHE A 44 -7.96 -12.80 3.65
C PHE A 44 -6.69 -12.10 3.14
N ILE A 45 -6.82 -11.32 2.08
CA ILE A 45 -5.67 -10.76 1.36
C ILE A 45 -5.52 -9.27 1.70
N LEU A 46 -4.38 -8.95 2.32
CA LEU A 46 -3.88 -7.59 2.46
C LEU A 46 -2.91 -7.30 1.31
N VAL A 47 -3.00 -6.09 0.75
CA VAL A 47 -2.08 -5.65 -0.31
C VAL A 47 -1.48 -4.30 0.06
N TYR A 48 -0.18 -4.18 -0.09
CA TYR A 48 0.56 -2.93 -0.14
C TYR A 48 1.21 -2.79 -1.51
N HIS A 49 1.17 -1.61 -2.10
CA HIS A 49 1.91 -1.33 -3.33
C HIS A 49 2.63 0.02 -3.23
N GLY A 50 3.79 0.12 -3.86
CA GLY A 50 4.57 1.36 -3.94
C GLY A 50 5.98 1.22 -3.34
N THR A 51 6.60 2.35 -3.03
CA THR A 51 7.97 2.35 -2.50
C THR A 51 8.01 1.67 -1.13
N ILE A 52 8.92 0.73 -0.93
CA ILE A 52 9.13 0.08 0.36
C ILE A 52 10.14 0.94 1.14
N SER A 53 9.60 1.89 1.91
CA SER A 53 10.42 2.80 2.71
C SER A 53 10.03 2.80 4.18
N LYS A 54 11.01 3.06 5.05
CA LYS A 54 10.79 3.03 6.51
C LYS A 54 9.69 4.01 6.95
N ARG A 55 9.65 5.20 6.34
CA ARG A 55 8.68 6.26 6.65
C ARG A 55 7.24 5.94 6.23
N LEU A 56 7.04 4.96 5.35
CA LEU A 56 5.70 4.57 4.86
C LEU A 56 5.04 3.50 5.74
N GLY A 57 5.68 3.09 6.84
CA GLY A 57 5.03 2.28 7.87
C GLY A 57 4.93 0.78 7.53
N ILE A 58 5.71 0.28 6.58
CA ILE A 58 5.79 -1.15 6.24
C ILE A 58 6.11 -2.01 7.47
N GLU A 59 7.06 -1.53 8.30
CA GLU A 59 7.41 -2.17 9.56
C GLU A 59 6.18 -2.36 10.46
N THR A 60 5.35 -1.32 10.59
CA THR A 60 4.11 -1.35 11.39
C THR A 60 3.12 -2.37 10.84
N ALA A 61 2.94 -2.41 9.51
CA ALA A 61 2.05 -3.37 8.87
C ALA A 61 2.50 -4.82 9.11
N ILE A 62 3.79 -5.12 8.95
CA ILE A 62 4.36 -6.46 9.19
C ILE A 62 4.17 -6.88 10.65
N LYS A 63 4.45 -5.98 11.61
CA LYS A 63 4.22 -6.24 13.04
C LYS A 63 2.74 -6.48 13.35
N ALA A 64 1.83 -5.73 12.73
CA ALA A 64 0.40 -5.93 12.92
C ALA A 64 -0.04 -7.32 12.39
N VAL A 65 0.46 -7.74 11.22
CA VAL A 65 0.22 -9.08 10.68
C VAL A 65 0.68 -10.16 11.65
N ALA A 66 1.84 -10.01 12.29
CA ALA A 66 2.32 -10.95 13.32
C ALA A 66 1.34 -11.10 14.50
N LEU A 67 0.69 -10.01 14.91
CA LEU A 67 -0.26 -10.01 16.03
C LEU A 67 -1.61 -10.66 15.71
N VAL A 68 -2.03 -10.62 14.44
CA VAL A 68 -3.37 -11.06 14.02
C VAL A 68 -3.39 -12.36 13.22
N LYS A 69 -2.23 -12.92 12.86
CA LYS A 69 -2.13 -14.14 12.03
C LYS A 69 -2.92 -15.34 12.55
N GLU A 70 -3.02 -15.50 13.87
CA GLU A 70 -3.78 -16.60 14.50
C GLU A 70 -5.30 -16.31 14.59
N LYS A 71 -5.69 -15.04 14.48
CA LYS A 71 -7.10 -14.60 14.58
C LYS A 71 -7.78 -14.57 13.22
N ILE A 72 -7.04 -14.25 12.17
CA ILE A 72 -7.54 -14.13 10.80
C ILE A 72 -7.15 -15.37 10.01
N LYS A 73 -8.12 -16.24 9.75
CA LYS A 73 -7.89 -17.46 8.96
C LYS A 73 -7.42 -17.10 7.55
N ASN A 74 -6.44 -17.85 7.06
CA ASN A 74 -5.90 -17.73 5.71
C ASN A 74 -5.44 -16.30 5.36
N LEU A 75 -4.86 -15.59 6.33
CA LEU A 75 -4.27 -14.27 6.12
C LEU A 75 -3.07 -14.37 5.17
N LYS A 76 -3.06 -13.50 4.15
CA LYS A 76 -1.93 -13.26 3.25
C LYS A 76 -1.68 -11.77 3.15
N PHE A 77 -0.41 -11.37 3.07
CA PHE A 77 -0.01 -9.99 2.90
C PHE A 77 0.97 -9.86 1.73
N TYR A 78 0.51 -9.28 0.63
CA TYR A 78 1.32 -9.06 -0.57
C TYR A 78 1.86 -7.63 -0.59
N ILE A 79 3.17 -7.51 -0.76
CA ILE A 79 3.88 -6.23 -0.81
C ILE A 79 4.52 -6.10 -2.20
N TYR A 80 3.93 -5.24 -3.02
CA TYR A 80 4.34 -4.99 -4.39
C TYR A 80 5.17 -3.71 -4.49
N GLY A 81 6.48 -3.87 -4.65
CA GLY A 81 7.37 -2.74 -4.82
C GLY A 81 8.83 -3.04 -4.53
N ALA A 82 9.60 -1.98 -4.57
CA ALA A 82 10.99 -1.95 -4.17
C ALA A 82 11.27 -0.66 -3.39
N GLY A 83 12.41 -0.61 -2.72
CA GLY A 83 12.83 0.55 -1.95
C GLY A 83 13.99 0.22 -1.05
N GLU A 84 14.48 1.26 -0.38
CA GLU A 84 15.64 1.22 0.49
C GLU A 84 15.43 0.39 1.75
N TYR A 85 14.18 0.12 2.14
CA TYR A 85 13.83 -0.66 3.33
C TYR A 85 13.44 -2.12 3.02
N LEU A 86 13.60 -2.57 1.76
CA LEU A 86 13.17 -3.91 1.35
C LEU A 86 13.91 -5.01 2.13
N GLU A 87 15.23 -4.92 2.24
CA GLU A 87 16.05 -5.95 2.88
C GLU A 87 15.74 -6.06 4.39
N GLU A 88 15.56 -4.93 5.07
CA GLU A 88 15.15 -4.87 6.47
C GLU A 88 13.75 -5.44 6.67
N ALA A 89 12.81 -5.16 5.77
CA ALA A 89 11.45 -5.69 5.83
C ALA A 89 11.42 -7.22 5.64
N ILE A 90 12.28 -7.78 4.77
CA ILE A 90 12.45 -9.22 4.61
C ILE A 90 13.01 -9.83 5.90
N LYS A 91 14.10 -9.27 6.45
CA LYS A 91 14.69 -9.75 7.71
C LYS A 91 13.70 -9.71 8.88
N LEU A 92 12.86 -8.68 8.96
CA LEU A 92 11.81 -8.58 9.97
C LEU A 92 10.75 -9.67 9.79
N THR A 93 10.37 -9.97 8.54
CA THR A 93 9.44 -11.04 8.20
C THR A 93 9.98 -12.40 8.63
N ASP A 94 11.27 -12.66 8.36
CA ASP A 94 11.97 -13.89 8.78
C ASP A 94 11.99 -14.01 10.31
N TYR A 95 12.39 -12.94 10.99
CA TYR A 95 12.46 -12.89 12.45
C TYR A 95 11.10 -13.18 13.11
N LEU A 96 10.01 -12.67 12.53
CA LEU A 96 8.65 -12.89 13.03
C LEU A 96 8.00 -14.19 12.52
N LYS A 97 8.74 -14.99 11.73
CA LYS A 97 8.28 -16.25 11.12
C LYS A 97 7.00 -16.05 10.31
N LEU A 98 7.03 -15.07 9.40
CA LEU A 98 5.91 -14.66 8.57
C LEU A 98 6.08 -15.04 7.09
N ASN A 99 7.10 -15.80 6.73
CA ASN A 99 7.45 -16.15 5.34
C ASN A 99 6.30 -16.81 4.54
N GLU A 100 5.43 -17.57 5.21
CA GLU A 100 4.28 -18.22 4.58
C GLU A 100 3.06 -17.29 4.44
N ILE A 101 3.10 -16.11 5.07
CA ILE A 101 2.00 -15.13 5.11
C ILE A 101 2.34 -13.89 4.27
N VAL A 102 3.59 -13.43 4.33
CA VAL A 102 4.03 -12.18 3.69
C VAL A 102 4.83 -12.49 2.43
N TYR A 103 4.41 -11.92 1.31
CA TYR A 103 5.07 -12.00 0.02
C TYR A 103 5.62 -10.63 -0.40
N PHE A 104 6.81 -10.61 -0.98
CA PHE A 104 7.41 -9.42 -1.59
C PHE A 104 7.64 -9.65 -3.07
N SER A 105 7.19 -8.74 -3.93
CA SER A 105 7.50 -8.80 -5.37
C SER A 105 8.94 -8.46 -5.70
N LYS A 106 9.61 -7.70 -4.80
CA LYS A 106 10.98 -7.19 -4.94
C LYS A 106 11.20 -6.31 -6.18
N LYS A 107 10.13 -5.87 -6.83
CA LYS A 107 10.15 -5.00 -8.01
C LYS A 107 8.94 -4.09 -8.03
N PHE A 108 9.10 -2.92 -8.64
CA PHE A 108 7.96 -2.07 -8.98
C PHE A 108 7.08 -2.78 -10.02
N ILE A 109 5.78 -2.51 -9.92
CA ILE A 109 4.79 -2.96 -10.89
C ILE A 109 4.33 -1.73 -11.68
N PRO A 110 4.31 -1.80 -13.03
CA PRO A 110 3.75 -0.74 -13.86
C PRO A 110 2.31 -0.42 -13.46
N VAL A 111 1.89 0.83 -13.59
CA VAL A 111 0.56 1.27 -13.13
C VAL A 111 -0.56 0.54 -13.86
N GLU A 112 -0.33 0.18 -15.12
CA GLU A 112 -1.25 -0.56 -15.98
C GLU A 112 -1.49 -2.00 -15.51
N GLU A 113 -0.52 -2.59 -14.79
CA GLU A 113 -0.59 -3.96 -14.25
C GLU A 113 -1.08 -3.99 -12.79
N LEU A 114 -1.15 -2.83 -12.11
CA LEU A 114 -1.59 -2.75 -10.71
C LEU A 114 -3.00 -3.31 -10.47
N PRO A 115 -4.01 -3.07 -11.33
CA PRO A 115 -5.35 -3.63 -11.13
C PRO A 115 -5.36 -5.15 -10.94
N ASP A 116 -4.55 -5.88 -11.71
CA ASP A 116 -4.53 -7.35 -11.70
C ASP A 116 -3.96 -7.94 -10.41
N VAL A 117 -3.07 -7.21 -9.73
CA VAL A 117 -2.44 -7.65 -8.47
C VAL A 117 -3.15 -7.14 -7.22
N LEU A 118 -4.01 -6.13 -7.36
CA LEU A 118 -4.83 -5.58 -6.27
C LEU A 118 -6.14 -6.35 -6.06
N GLU A 119 -6.45 -7.32 -6.93
CA GLU A 119 -7.68 -8.11 -6.86
C GLU A 119 -7.74 -9.05 -5.66
#